data_AF-A0A3N7GYP3-F1
#
_entry.id   AF-A0A3N7GYP3-F1
#
_cell.length_a   1.000
_cell.length_b   1.000
_cell.length_c   1.000
_cell.angle_alpha   90.00
_cell.angle_beta   90.00
_cell.angle_gamma   90.00
#
_symmetry.space_group_name_H-M   'P 1'
#
loop_
_entity.id
_entity.type
_entity.pdbx_description
1 polymer ?
#
loop_
_entity_poly.entity_id
_entity_poly.type
_entity_poly.pdbx_seq_one_letter_code
_entity_poly.pdbx_strand_id
1 'polypeptide(L)'
;TVETLLYSQLEVSSDDMIVYDIFIGSNLIYTGTSTYRQTFLKVFLKGNEQKVRPFHPDVAYSYYAGNSRTLRSHFIQGITLFRPDLRIASNIYTEFSIHPETFEFDKKVYWQAIVIAIIFIILLFIGIEWYMKYRFGDSLLF
;
A
#
# COMPACT_ATOMS: atom_id res chain seq x y z
N THR A 1 -24.65 2.81 1.13
CA THR A 1 -24.61 2.66 2.61
C THR A 1 -23.22 3.01 3.06
N VAL A 2 -23.06 3.95 4.00
CA VAL A 2 -21.75 4.30 4.55
C VAL A 2 -21.35 3.19 5.51
N GLU A 3 -20.38 2.35 5.14
CA GLU A 3 -19.78 1.41 6.08
C GLU A 3 -19.00 2.21 7.13
N THR A 4 -19.52 2.24 8.36
CA THR A 4 -18.85 2.83 9.52
C THR A 4 -18.15 1.76 10.32
N LEU A 5 -16.86 1.97 10.60
CA LEU A 5 -16.02 1.07 11.39
C LEU A 5 -15.55 1.81 12.64
N LEU A 6 -15.91 1.32 13.82
CA LEU A 6 -15.48 1.89 15.10
C LEU A 6 -14.22 1.19 15.61
N TYR A 7 -13.29 1.92 16.20
CA TYR A 7 -12.08 1.34 16.81
C TYR A 7 -12.39 0.33 17.92
N SER A 8 -13.49 0.52 18.65
CA SER A 8 -13.94 -0.42 19.68
C SER A 8 -14.40 -1.77 19.13
N GLN A 9 -14.72 -1.85 17.83
CA GLN A 9 -15.13 -3.10 17.19
C GLN A 9 -13.95 -3.97 16.77
N LEU A 10 -12.74 -3.40 16.71
CA LEU A 10 -11.53 -4.14 16.37
C LEU A 10 -11.26 -5.20 17.44
N GLU A 11 -10.69 -6.33 17.07
CA GLU A 11 -10.44 -7.41 18.04
C GLU A 11 -9.00 -7.88 17.96
N VAL A 12 -8.50 -8.40 19.08
CA VAL A 12 -7.25 -9.17 19.10
C VAL A 12 -7.53 -10.49 18.38
N SER A 13 -6.56 -10.98 17.61
CA SER A 13 -6.65 -12.30 17.03
C SER A 13 -6.94 -13.35 18.11
N SER A 14 -7.94 -14.20 17.87
CA SER A 14 -8.22 -15.35 18.73
C SER A 14 -7.28 -16.53 18.48
N ASP A 15 -6.46 -16.46 17.43
CA ASP A 15 -5.44 -17.44 17.08
C ASP A 15 -4.08 -16.97 17.57
N ASP A 16 -3.50 -17.73 18.51
CA ASP A 16 -2.17 -17.48 19.10
C ASP A 16 -1.02 -17.60 18.09
N MET A 17 -1.24 -18.27 16.94
CA MET A 17 -0.24 -18.33 15.86
C MET A 17 -0.17 -17.03 15.06
N ILE A 18 -1.15 -16.13 15.22
CA ILE A 18 -1.19 -14.84 14.54
C ILE A 18 -0.46 -13.81 15.41
N VAL A 19 0.69 -13.37 14.90
CA VAL A 19 1.58 -12.43 15.59
C VAL A 19 1.04 -11.00 15.60
N TYR A 20 0.24 -10.62 14.59
CA TYR A 20 -0.27 -9.27 14.40
C TYR A 20 -1.79 -9.25 14.20
N ASP A 21 -2.46 -8.37 14.93
CA ASP A 21 -3.92 -8.19 14.89
C ASP A 21 -4.33 -7.27 13.73
N ILE A 22 -3.42 -6.39 13.29
CA ILE A 22 -3.59 -5.48 12.16
C ILE A 22 -2.45 -5.73 11.17
N PHE A 23 -2.79 -6.14 9.95
CA PHE A 23 -1.78 -6.54 8.95
C PHE A 23 -2.23 -6.27 7.52
N ILE A 24 -1.29 -6.39 6.59
CA ILE A 24 -1.54 -6.22 5.16
C ILE A 24 -2.06 -7.52 4.54
N GLY A 25 -3.19 -7.44 3.83
CA GLY A 25 -3.61 -8.43 2.86
C GLY A 25 -3.41 -7.93 1.43
N SER A 26 -3.32 -8.85 0.47
CA SER A 26 -3.29 -8.48 -0.94
C SER A 26 -4.06 -9.46 -1.81
N ASN A 27 -4.72 -8.93 -2.84
CA ASN A 27 -5.39 -9.71 -3.88
C ASN A 27 -4.71 -9.43 -5.23
N LEU A 28 -4.70 -10.43 -6.12
CA LEU A 28 -4.42 -10.20 -7.54
C LEU A 28 -5.72 -9.81 -8.22
N ILE A 29 -5.75 -8.66 -8.88
CA ILE A 29 -6.88 -8.21 -9.70
C ILE A 29 -6.51 -8.31 -11.16
N TYR A 30 -7.37 -8.96 -11.92
CA TYR A 30 -7.27 -9.13 -13.37
C TYR A 30 -8.18 -8.12 -14.06
N THR A 31 -7.62 -7.23 -14.87
CA THR A 31 -8.37 -6.21 -15.65
C THR A 31 -8.48 -6.57 -17.14
N GLY A 32 -8.32 -7.85 -17.47
CA GLY A 32 -8.31 -8.36 -18.84
C GLY A 32 -6.92 -8.28 -19.49
N THR A 33 -6.29 -7.09 -19.50
CA THR A 33 -4.98 -6.89 -20.15
C THR A 33 -3.80 -6.81 -19.18
N SER A 34 -4.07 -6.58 -17.90
CA SER A 34 -3.04 -6.47 -16.88
C SER A 34 -3.48 -7.13 -15.58
N THR A 35 -2.49 -7.65 -14.86
CA THR A 35 -2.68 -8.13 -13.49
C THR A 35 -1.98 -7.15 -12.58
N TYR A 36 -2.68 -6.63 -11.59
CA TYR A 36 -2.05 -5.80 -10.56
C TYR A 36 -2.38 -6.33 -9.18
N ARG A 37 -1.44 -6.12 -8.26
CA ARG A 37 -1.60 -6.48 -6.86
C ARG A 37 -2.32 -5.34 -6.14
N GLN A 38 -3.47 -5.62 -5.57
CA GLN A 38 -4.20 -4.68 -4.73
C GLN A 38 -3.94 -5.01 -3.27
N THR A 39 -3.33 -4.06 -2.55
CA THR A 39 -3.03 -4.18 -1.12
C THR A 39 -4.12 -3.55 -0.27
N PHE A 40 -4.59 -4.21 0.79
CA PHE A 40 -5.61 -3.70 1.71
C PHE A 40 -5.23 -3.99 3.16
N LEU A 41 -5.76 -3.17 4.07
CA LEU A 41 -5.63 -3.41 5.50
C LEU A 41 -6.60 -4.52 5.92
N LYS A 42 -6.09 -5.50 6.68
CA LYS A 42 -6.88 -6.54 7.35
C LYS A 42 -6.91 -6.27 8.86
N VAL A 43 -8.08 -6.50 9.43
CA VAL A 43 -8.37 -6.35 10.86
C VAL A 43 -9.28 -7.49 11.31
N PHE A 44 -9.28 -7.83 12.59
CA PHE A 44 -10.27 -8.76 13.14
C PHE A 44 -11.51 -8.02 13.63
N LEU A 45 -12.68 -8.54 13.26
CA LEU A 45 -14.00 -8.06 13.69
C LEU A 45 -14.89 -9.28 13.96
N LYS A 46 -15.47 -9.37 15.16
CA LYS A 46 -16.32 -10.50 15.58
C LYS A 46 -15.64 -11.85 15.35
N GLY A 47 -14.37 -11.97 15.73
CA GLY A 47 -13.53 -13.15 15.60
C GLY A 47 -13.11 -13.50 14.16
N ASN A 48 -13.42 -12.66 13.17
CA ASN A 48 -13.16 -12.94 11.76
C ASN A 48 -12.27 -11.87 11.12
N GLU A 49 -11.37 -12.29 10.23
CA GLU A 49 -10.60 -11.37 9.39
C GLU A 49 -11.51 -10.62 8.42
N GLN A 50 -11.43 -9.29 8.43
CA GLN A 50 -12.15 -8.42 7.52
C GLN A 50 -11.22 -7.41 6.84
N LYS A 51 -11.57 -7.06 5.60
CA LYS A 51 -10.86 -6.06 4.80
C LYS A 51 -11.45 -4.68 5.08
N VAL A 52 -10.60 -3.69 5.35
CA VAL A 52 -11.05 -2.32 5.57
C VAL A 52 -11.17 -1.59 4.25
N ARG A 53 -12.40 -1.46 3.74
CA ARG A 53 -12.71 -0.82 2.44
C ARG A 53 -12.22 0.62 2.24
N PRO A 54 -12.20 1.53 3.24
CA PRO A 54 -11.71 2.90 3.01
C PRO A 54 -10.24 3.00 2.57
N PHE A 55 -9.48 1.89 2.62
CA PHE A 55 -8.12 1.81 2.09
C PHE A 55 -8.04 1.65 0.57
N HIS A 56 -9.17 1.31 -0.09
CA HIS A 56 -9.32 1.20 -1.54
C HIS A 56 -10.79 1.49 -1.94
N PRO A 57 -11.15 2.76 -2.17
CA PRO A 57 -12.36 3.04 -2.95
C PRO A 57 -12.24 2.38 -4.33
N ASP A 58 -13.37 2.11 -4.97
CA ASP A 58 -13.43 1.58 -6.35
C ASP A 58 -12.34 2.22 -7.23
N VAL A 59 -11.69 1.41 -8.07
CA VAL A 59 -10.53 1.79 -8.90
C VAL A 59 -10.78 3.11 -9.64
N ALA A 60 -12.00 3.34 -10.13
CA ALA A 60 -12.39 4.57 -10.80
C ALA A 60 -12.32 5.82 -9.89
N TYR A 61 -12.60 5.65 -8.60
CA TYR A 61 -12.61 6.72 -7.59
C TYR A 61 -11.29 6.85 -6.83
N SER A 62 -10.48 5.80 -6.78
CA SER A 62 -9.16 5.80 -6.12
C SER A 62 -8.20 6.84 -6.67
N TYR A 63 -8.31 7.14 -7.97
CA TYR A 63 -7.51 8.16 -8.66
C TYR A 63 -7.86 9.59 -8.22
N TYR A 64 -9.09 9.83 -7.79
CA TYR A 64 -9.60 11.15 -7.41
C TYR A 64 -9.53 11.42 -5.89
N ALA A 65 -9.30 10.39 -5.08
CA ALA A 65 -9.21 10.51 -3.63
C ALA A 65 -7.84 11.04 -3.18
N GLY A 66 -7.61 12.34 -3.36
CA GLY A 66 -6.36 13.03 -3.01
C GLY A 66 -5.98 12.94 -1.52
N ASN A 67 -6.95 12.73 -0.63
CA ASN A 67 -6.76 12.61 0.82
C ASN A 67 -6.66 11.16 1.32
N SER A 68 -6.70 10.15 0.43
CA SER A 68 -6.70 8.74 0.82
C SER A 68 -5.47 8.34 1.65
N ARG A 69 -4.31 8.96 1.42
CA ARG A 69 -3.08 8.70 2.19
C ARG A 69 -3.20 9.23 3.62
N THR A 70 -3.63 10.47 3.77
CA THR A 70 -3.89 11.11 5.07
C THR A 70 -4.96 10.37 5.86
N LEU A 71 -6.02 9.90 5.19
CA LEU A 71 -7.06 9.09 5.83
C LEU A 71 -6.51 7.78 6.39
N ARG A 72 -5.68 7.06 5.62
CA ARG A 72 -5.01 5.83 6.08
C ARG A 72 -4.09 6.10 7.26
N SER A 73 -3.29 7.16 7.17
CA SER A 73 -2.38 7.61 8.23
C SER A 73 -3.14 7.88 9.55
N HIS A 74 -4.20 8.69 9.52
CA HIS A 74 -5.01 8.96 10.70
C HIS A 74 -5.77 7.74 11.21
N PHE A 75 -6.17 6.82 10.32
CA PHE A 75 -6.80 5.58 10.76
C PHE A 75 -5.81 4.71 11.55
N ILE A 76 -4.59 4.53 11.06
CA ILE A 76 -3.54 3.77 11.78
C ILE A 76 -3.18 4.48 13.10
N GLN A 77 -3.06 5.80 13.09
CA GLN A 77 -2.86 6.60 14.31
C GLN A 77 -4.00 6.38 15.32
N GLY A 78 -5.25 6.40 14.83
CA GLY A 78 -6.43 6.15 15.65
C GLY A 78 -6.41 4.77 16.28
N ILE A 79 -5.97 3.73 15.57
CA ILE A 79 -5.79 2.39 16.16
C ILE A 79 -4.81 2.47 17.33
N THR A 80 -3.64 3.09 17.15
CA THR A 80 -2.64 3.16 18.23
C THR A 80 -3.10 3.97 19.44
N LEU A 81 -3.97 4.96 19.25
CA LEU A 81 -4.49 5.80 20.32
C LEU A 81 -5.66 5.15 21.07
N PHE A 82 -6.61 4.56 20.34
CA PHE A 82 -7.84 4.03 20.92
C PHE A 82 -7.76 2.54 21.27
N ARG A 83 -6.80 1.81 20.67
CA ARG A 83 -6.60 0.37 20.82
C ARG A 83 -5.11 0.00 20.90
N PRO A 84 -4.41 0.47 21.95
CA PRO A 84 -2.99 0.17 22.16
C PRO A 84 -2.73 -1.32 22.46
N ASP A 85 -3.78 -2.10 22.75
CA ASP A 85 -3.75 -3.55 22.91
C ASP A 85 -3.49 -4.31 21.60
N LEU A 86 -3.76 -3.68 20.45
CA LEU A 86 -3.64 -4.33 19.14
C LEU A 86 -2.20 -4.27 18.60
N ARG A 87 -1.70 -5.42 18.15
CA ARG A 87 -0.38 -5.56 17.54
C ARG A 87 -0.44 -5.22 16.05
N ILE A 88 0.20 -4.12 15.67
CA ILE A 88 0.25 -3.66 14.27
C ILE A 88 1.51 -4.18 13.59
N ALA A 89 1.35 -4.80 12.43
CA ALA A 89 2.49 -5.27 11.62
C ALA A 89 3.31 -4.08 11.08
N SER A 90 4.63 -4.12 11.26
CA SER A 90 5.53 -3.01 10.90
C SER A 90 5.56 -2.71 9.39
N ASN A 91 5.27 -3.71 8.55
CA ASN A 91 5.20 -3.55 7.10
C ASN A 91 4.05 -2.62 6.63
N ILE A 92 3.06 -2.33 7.50
CA ILE A 92 2.00 -1.35 7.24
C ILE A 92 2.58 0.04 7.00
N TYR A 93 3.56 0.43 7.82
CA TYR A 93 4.20 1.74 7.74
C TYR A 93 4.95 1.92 6.42
N THR A 94 5.68 0.90 5.99
CA THR A 94 6.42 0.94 4.72
C THR A 94 5.48 0.92 3.51
N GLU A 95 4.48 0.04 3.50
CA GLU A 95 3.55 -0.10 2.37
C GLU A 95 2.74 1.18 2.12
N PHE A 96 2.28 1.83 3.19
CA PHE A 96 1.52 3.07 3.08
C PHE A 96 2.36 4.35 3.18
N SER A 97 3.69 4.20 3.28
CA SER A 97 4.64 5.32 3.45
C SER A 97 4.26 6.24 4.62
N ILE A 98 3.93 5.63 5.75
CA ILE A 98 3.56 6.30 7.01
C ILE A 98 4.78 6.25 7.94
N HIS A 99 5.14 7.37 8.54
CA HIS A 99 6.18 7.39 9.57
C HIS A 99 5.67 6.72 10.86
N PRO A 100 6.37 5.74 11.44
CA PRO A 100 5.83 4.93 12.55
C PRO A 100 5.54 5.74 13.83
N GLU A 101 6.31 6.79 14.09
CA GLU A 101 6.17 7.60 15.31
C GLU A 101 5.19 8.78 15.16
N THR A 102 5.23 9.49 14.03
CA THR A 102 4.40 10.69 13.82
C THR A 102 3.10 10.37 13.10
N PHE A 103 2.99 9.17 12.52
CA PHE A 103 1.91 8.74 11.63
C PHE A 103 1.72 9.63 10.40
N GLU A 104 2.62 10.57 10.11
CA GLU A 104 2.51 11.42 8.94
C GLU A 104 2.92 10.67 7.67
N PHE A 105 2.32 11.05 6.55
CA PHE A 105 2.73 10.54 5.25
C PHE A 105 4.11 11.11 4.87
N ASP A 106 5.10 10.24 4.71
CA ASP A 106 6.45 10.64 4.32
C ASP A 106 6.53 10.90 2.82
N LYS A 107 6.15 12.13 2.45
CA LYS A 107 6.20 12.62 1.07
C LYS A 107 7.62 12.56 0.51
N LYS A 108 8.66 12.76 1.34
CA LYS A 108 10.04 12.79 0.89
C LYS A 108 10.50 11.40 0.47
N VAL A 109 10.28 10.38 1.30
CA VAL A 109 10.60 8.98 0.99
C VAL A 109 9.82 8.51 -0.25
N TYR A 110 8.54 8.86 -0.34
CA TYR A 110 7.72 8.55 -1.50
C TYR A 110 8.29 9.15 -2.81
N TRP A 111 8.65 10.44 -2.80
CA TRP A 111 9.24 11.09 -3.97
C TRP A 111 10.63 10.55 -4.30
N GLN A 112 11.45 10.22 -3.30
CA GLN A 112 12.74 9.58 -3.52
C GLN A 112 12.59 8.23 -4.24
N ALA A 113 11.63 7.40 -3.82
CA ALA A 113 11.34 6.12 -4.49
C ALA A 113 10.92 6.32 -5.96
N ILE A 114 10.08 7.32 -6.25
CA ILE A 114 9.69 7.66 -7.62
C ILE A 114 10.90 8.08 -8.46
N VAL A 115 11.73 8.98 -7.93
CA VAL A 115 12.92 9.47 -8.66
C VAL A 115 13.89 8.33 -8.96
N ILE A 116 14.14 7.44 -7.98
CA ILE A 116 14.99 6.27 -8.17
C ILE A 116 14.41 5.34 -9.25
N ALA A 117 13.10 5.09 -9.23
CA ALA A 117 12.44 4.26 -10.22
C ALA A 117 12.57 4.85 -11.64
N ILE A 118 12.40 6.18 -11.79
CA ILE A 118 12.58 6.88 -13.07
C ILE A 118 14.03 6.73 -13.57
N ILE A 119 15.02 6.94 -12.69
CA ILE A 119 16.44 6.78 -13.04
C ILE A 119 16.72 5.35 -13.52
N PHE A 120 16.20 4.34 -12.82
CA PHE A 120 16.34 2.94 -13.23
C PHE A 120 15.72 2.66 -14.60
N ILE A 121 14.53 3.20 -14.88
CA ILE A 121 13.88 3.07 -16.18
C ILE A 121 14.73 3.70 -17.27
N ILE A 122 15.27 4.91 -17.05
CA ILE A 122 16.14 5.59 -18.02
C ILE A 122 17.40 4.76 -18.30
N LEU A 123 18.07 4.27 -17.25
CA LEU A 123 19.27 3.43 -17.39
C LEU A 123 18.97 2.13 -18.16
N LEU A 124 17.80 1.52 -17.92
CA LEU A 124 17.36 0.33 -18.64
C LEU A 124 17.17 0.64 -20.13
N PHE A 125 16.52 1.76 -20.48
CA PHE A 125 16.41 2.18 -21.89
C PHE A 125 17.77 2.46 -22.53
N ILE A 126 18.69 3.13 -21.83
CA ILE A 126 20.06 3.36 -22.32
C ILE A 126 20.79 2.03 -22.57
N GLY A 127 20.66 1.07 -21.65
CA GLY A 127 21.27 -0.25 -21.78
C GLY A 127 20.72 -1.03 -22.97
N ILE A 128 19.40 -1.02 -23.17
CA ILE A 128 18.75 -1.65 -24.32
C ILE A 128 19.21 -0.98 -25.63
N GLU A 129 19.25 0.35 -25.66
CA GLU A 129 19.69 1.13 -26.82
C GLU A 129 21.13 0.80 -27.20
N TRP A 130 22.04 0.75 -26.23
CA TRP A 130 23.43 0.35 -26.46
C TRP A 130 23.54 -1.09 -26.96
N TYR A 131 22.77 -2.01 -26.38
CA TYR A 131 22.74 -3.41 -26.80
C TYR A 131 22.25 -3.56 -28.24
N MET A 132 21.17 -2.85 -28.62
CA MET A 132 20.64 -2.90 -29.98
C MET A 132 21.62 -2.34 -31.00
N LYS A 133 22.22 -1.18 -30.72
CA LYS A 133 23.26 -0.59 -31.57
C LYS A 133 24.45 -1.53 -31.75
N TYR A 134 24.91 -2.17 -30.68
CA TYR A 134 26.03 -3.10 -30.75
C TYR A 134 25.71 -4.39 -31.53
N ARG A 135 24.52 -4.97 -31.31
CA ARG A 135 24.18 -6.29 -31.85
C ARG A 135 23.59 -6.26 -33.26
N PHE A 136 22.78 -5.26 -33.55
CA PHE A 136 21.94 -5.18 -34.75
C PHE A 136 22.25 -3.96 -35.62
N GLY A 137 22.96 -2.95 -35.09
CA GLY A 137 23.21 -1.69 -35.82
C GLY A 137 21.99 -0.76 -35.89
N ASP A 138 20.87 -1.17 -35.28
CA ASP A 138 19.62 -0.43 -35.22
C ASP A 138 19.47 0.31 -33.88
N SER A 139 18.62 1.33 -33.85
CA SER A 139 18.31 2.10 -32.65
C SER A 139 16.81 2.05 -32.33
N LEU A 140 16.49 2.10 -31.04
CA LEU A 140 15.11 2.05 -30.56
C LEU A 140 14.42 3.42 -30.68
N LEU A 141 15.22 4.49 -30.70
CA LEU A 141 14.74 5.87 -30.70
C LEU A 141 14.72 6.51 -32.08
N PHE A 142 15.51 6.02 -33.04
CA PHE A 142 15.65 6.50 -34.42
C PHE A 142 16.17 5.41 -35.37
#